data_AF-F8PKR3-F1
#
_entry.id   AF-F8PKR3-F1
#
_cell.length_a   1.000
_cell.length_b   1.000
_cell.length_c   1.000
_cell.angle_alpha   90.00
_cell.angle_beta   90.00
_cell.angle_gamma   90.00
#
_symmetry.space_group_name_H-M   'P 1'
#
loop_
_entity.id
_entity.type
_entity.pdbx_description
1 polymer ?
#
loop_
_entity_poly.entity_id
_entity_poly.type
_entity_poly.pdbx_seq_one_letter_code
_entity_poly.pdbx_strand_id
1 'polypeptide(L)'
;MYISCYVSILACIALHQRVNKALHLWCMALIHYQDQWKPSKKQTRGQKYQLALLHSRNRLNKENNTFNTSSTASRPSPISQNNHQLNLQLQTIRVFTYEKNSVDDLRQQLQKVKSMHIEEATTHTATQQELTVTKTVLQHAQERNVVLSKRNHALVMHVARAPKQKAHAVQRALEKAIEKVKATGPGTWYDQLVVAKEHKKNRCKQAKNDAVDAKVAAIVPRLEVAAIPKMTVAQITLQLQWHRHFDPKVPPNSEIGILKAGKVKALEAAVKHYNSGKARLCTCVVCKVVEESGATDLASESQSGDGSDHDEF
;
A
#
# COMPACT_ATOMS: atom_id res chain seq x y z
N MET A 1 -23.10 -8.48 -29.86
CA MET A 1 -23.83 -7.21 -29.60
C MET A 1 -23.26 -6.35 -28.47
N TYR A 2 -22.78 -6.89 -27.34
CA TYR A 2 -22.31 -6.07 -26.19
C TYR A 2 -21.09 -5.17 -26.45
N ILE A 3 -20.17 -5.57 -27.34
CA ILE A 3 -18.96 -4.80 -27.65
C ILE A 3 -19.29 -3.47 -28.33
N SER A 4 -20.30 -3.45 -29.22
CA SER A 4 -20.73 -2.23 -29.92
C SER A 4 -21.32 -1.19 -28.96
N CYS A 5 -22.09 -1.65 -27.95
CA CYS A 5 -22.66 -0.77 -26.94
C CYS A 5 -21.58 -0.13 -26.05
N TYR A 6 -20.56 -0.89 -25.67
CA TYR A 6 -19.49 -0.39 -24.81
C TYR A 6 -18.61 0.68 -25.49
N VAL A 7 -18.30 0.49 -26.78
CA VAL A 7 -17.54 1.47 -27.58
C VAL A 7 -18.33 2.78 -27.73
N SER A 8 -19.64 2.70 -27.92
CA SER A 8 -20.52 3.88 -28.01
C SER A 8 -20.55 4.68 -26.70
N ILE A 9 -20.65 3.99 -25.55
CA ILE A 9 -20.64 4.64 -24.23
C ILE A 9 -19.31 5.37 -23.96
N LEU A 10 -18.17 4.73 -24.29
CA LEU A 10 -16.85 5.36 -24.12
C LEU A 10 -16.67 6.58 -25.02
N ALA A 11 -17.17 6.54 -26.26
CA ALA A 11 -17.15 7.70 -27.15
C ALA A 11 -17.97 8.88 -26.60
N CYS A 12 -19.16 8.61 -26.04
CA CYS A 12 -19.99 9.62 -25.40
C CYS A 12 -19.31 10.27 -24.17
N ILE A 13 -18.65 9.47 -23.33
CA ILE A 13 -17.91 10.00 -22.17
C ILE A 13 -16.74 10.89 -22.61
N ALA A 14 -15.98 10.48 -23.62
CA ALA A 14 -14.87 11.27 -24.15
C ALA A 14 -15.34 12.60 -24.77
N LEU A 15 -16.46 12.59 -25.49
CA LEU A 15 -17.06 13.81 -26.06
C LEU A 15 -17.51 14.77 -24.96
N HIS A 16 -18.20 14.25 -23.93
CA HIS A 16 -18.66 15.05 -22.79
C HIS A 16 -17.49 15.72 -22.04
N GLN A 17 -16.37 15.01 -21.86
CA GLN A 17 -15.15 15.59 -21.25
C GLN A 17 -14.53 16.71 -22.10
N ARG A 18 -14.55 16.60 -23.43
CA ARG A 18 -14.04 17.65 -24.33
C ARG A 18 -14.91 18.89 -24.29
N VAL A 19 -16.24 18.72 -24.30
CA VAL A 19 -17.20 19.84 -24.21
C VAL A 19 -17.05 20.56 -22.87
N ASN A 20 -16.94 19.84 -21.76
CA ASN A 20 -16.74 20.46 -20.44
C ASN A 20 -15.42 21.23 -20.32
N LYS A 21 -14.32 20.73 -20.90
CA LYS A 21 -13.05 21.46 -20.95
C LYS A 21 -13.17 22.74 -21.79
N ALA A 22 -13.81 22.66 -22.95
CA ALA A 22 -14.03 23.83 -23.81
C ALA A 22 -14.91 24.89 -23.12
N LEU A 23 -15.99 24.47 -22.45
CA LEU A 23 -16.87 25.35 -21.68
C LEU A 23 -16.11 26.03 -20.53
N HIS A 24 -15.30 25.29 -19.78
CA HIS A 24 -14.51 25.84 -18.69
C HIS A 24 -13.48 26.88 -19.17
N LEU A 25 -12.78 26.60 -20.28
CA LEU A 25 -11.85 27.56 -20.90
C LEU A 25 -12.59 28.81 -21.38
N TRP A 26 -13.77 28.66 -21.96
CA TRP A 26 -14.60 29.78 -22.41
C TRP A 26 -15.09 30.64 -21.23
N CYS A 27 -15.55 30.03 -20.13
CA CYS A 27 -15.91 30.74 -18.91
C CYS A 27 -14.73 31.52 -18.31
N MET A 28 -13.53 30.93 -18.27
CA MET A 28 -12.33 31.61 -17.77
C MET A 28 -11.94 32.80 -18.67
N ALA A 29 -12.05 32.65 -19.99
CA ALA A 29 -11.83 33.75 -20.93
C ALA A 29 -12.87 34.87 -20.74
N LEU A 30 -14.13 34.52 -20.50
CA LEU A 30 -15.21 35.48 -20.25
C LEU A 30 -14.97 36.28 -18.96
N ILE A 31 -14.54 35.61 -17.88
CA ILE A 31 -14.18 36.25 -16.60
C ILE A 31 -13.01 37.22 -16.80
N HIS A 32 -11.96 36.80 -17.51
CA HIS A 32 -10.82 37.67 -17.82
C HIS A 32 -11.22 38.88 -18.66
N TYR A 33 -12.10 38.69 -19.65
CA TYR A 33 -12.60 39.79 -20.47
C TYR A 33 -13.44 40.76 -19.64
N GLN A 34 -14.33 40.26 -18.79
CA GLN A 34 -15.18 41.08 -17.93
C GLN A 34 -14.37 41.87 -16.88
N ASP A 35 -13.25 41.32 -16.40
CA ASP A 35 -12.33 42.01 -15.49
C ASP A 35 -11.55 43.16 -16.14
N GLN A 36 -11.35 43.14 -17.46
CA GLN A 36 -10.72 44.23 -18.20
C GLN A 36 -11.66 45.44 -18.44
N TRP A 37 -12.98 45.24 -18.34
CA TRP A 37 -13.99 46.27 -18.63
C TRP A 37 -14.77 46.74 -17.40
N LYS A 38 -14.19 46.63 -16.19
CA LYS A 38 -14.82 47.21 -15.00
C LYS A 38 -14.83 48.75 -15.10
N PRO A 39 -15.97 49.41 -14.80
CA PRO A 39 -16.06 50.87 -14.82
C PRO A 39 -15.00 51.49 -13.89
N SER A 40 -14.34 52.55 -14.39
CA SER A 40 -13.16 53.28 -13.87
C SER A 40 -12.99 53.37 -12.34
N LYS A 41 -14.09 53.35 -11.59
CA LYS A 41 -14.10 53.41 -10.12
C LYS A 41 -13.50 52.18 -9.42
N LYS A 42 -13.36 51.02 -10.09
CA LYS A 42 -12.82 49.77 -9.49
C LYS A 42 -11.48 49.27 -10.07
N GLN A 43 -10.79 50.05 -10.89
CA GLN A 43 -9.49 49.63 -11.43
C GLN A 43 -8.40 49.62 -10.35
N THR A 44 -7.59 48.58 -10.33
CA THR A 44 -6.43 48.48 -9.43
C THR A 44 -5.38 49.53 -9.80
N ARG A 45 -4.53 49.91 -8.84
CA ARG A 45 -3.48 50.93 -9.04
C ARG A 45 -2.57 50.61 -10.23
N GLY A 46 -2.29 49.32 -10.47
CA GLY A 46 -1.50 48.87 -11.62
C GLY A 46 -2.19 49.10 -12.97
N GLN A 47 -3.51 48.84 -13.06
CA GLN A 47 -4.28 49.08 -14.29
C GLN A 47 -4.37 50.58 -14.63
N LYS A 48 -4.55 51.44 -13.61
CA LYS A 48 -4.55 52.91 -13.80
C LYS A 48 -3.20 53.42 -14.32
N TYR A 49 -2.09 52.85 -13.82
CA TYR A 49 -0.75 53.21 -14.26
C TYR A 49 -0.50 52.79 -15.72
N GLN A 50 -0.90 51.59 -16.12
CA GLN A 50 -0.77 51.12 -17.51
C GLN A 50 -1.62 51.97 -18.48
N LEU A 51 -2.85 52.34 -18.10
CA LEU A 51 -3.70 53.20 -18.91
C LEU A 51 -3.12 54.63 -19.04
N ALA A 52 -2.57 55.17 -17.96
CA ALA A 52 -1.90 56.48 -17.97
C ALA A 52 -0.67 56.48 -18.88
N LEU A 53 0.13 55.40 -18.88
CA LEU A 53 1.28 55.21 -19.78
C LEU A 53 0.89 55.16 -21.26
N LEU A 54 -0.23 54.50 -21.57
CA LEU A 54 -0.79 54.45 -22.92
C LEU A 54 -1.24 55.85 -23.39
N HIS A 55 -1.91 56.60 -22.52
CA HIS A 55 -2.34 57.96 -22.83
C HIS A 55 -1.18 58.94 -22.95
N SER A 56 -0.15 58.85 -22.11
CA SER A 56 1.04 59.72 -22.20
C SER A 56 1.83 59.47 -23.48
N ARG A 57 1.97 58.21 -23.90
CA ARG A 57 2.65 57.85 -25.15
C ARG A 57 1.94 58.40 -26.39
N ASN A 58 0.61 58.35 -26.41
CA ASN A 58 -0.20 58.92 -27.49
C ASN A 58 -0.17 60.46 -27.51
N ARG A 59 0.02 61.11 -26.36
CA ARG A 59 0.18 62.57 -26.28
C ARG A 59 1.49 63.05 -26.88
N LEU A 60 2.59 62.39 -26.56
CA LEU A 60 3.93 62.72 -27.09
C LEU A 60 4.03 62.58 -28.61
N ASN A 61 3.36 61.57 -29.19
CA ASN A 61 3.29 61.43 -30.65
C ASN A 61 2.49 62.55 -31.33
N LYS A 62 1.56 63.20 -30.61
CA LYS A 62 0.76 64.29 -31.17
C LYS A 62 1.53 65.62 -31.17
N GLU A 63 2.37 65.84 -30.16
CA GLU A 63 3.17 67.06 -30.01
C GLU A 63 4.39 67.07 -30.96
N ASN A 64 5.00 65.91 -31.25
CA ASN A 64 6.10 65.83 -32.21
C ASN A 64 5.71 66.15 -33.66
N ASN A 65 4.42 66.04 -34.02
CA ASN A 65 3.95 66.42 -35.35
C ASN A 65 3.66 67.92 -35.52
N THR A 66 3.66 68.72 -34.43
CA THR A 66 3.29 70.14 -34.48
C THR A 66 4.50 71.10 -34.54
N PHE A 67 5.73 70.60 -34.35
CA PHE A 67 6.92 71.46 -34.21
C PHE A 67 7.74 71.71 -35.49
N ASN A 68 7.30 71.18 -36.64
CA ASN A 68 8.07 71.29 -37.91
C ASN A 68 7.73 72.51 -38.78
N THR A 69 6.96 73.47 -38.29
CA THR A 69 6.58 74.67 -39.07
C THR A 69 6.80 75.95 -38.27
N SER A 70 8.05 76.39 -38.15
CA SER A 70 8.51 77.80 -38.18
C SER A 70 9.75 78.01 -37.30
N SER A 71 10.92 78.10 -37.92
CA SER A 71 12.04 78.80 -37.29
C SER A 71 12.97 79.38 -38.35
N THR A 72 12.84 80.70 -38.53
CA THR A 72 13.66 81.53 -39.41
C THR A 72 15.02 81.77 -38.75
N ALA A 73 16.08 81.56 -39.53
CA ALA A 73 17.46 81.41 -39.10
C ALA A 73 18.12 82.71 -38.60
N SER A 74 18.80 82.63 -37.45
CA SER A 74 19.90 83.52 -37.08
C SER A 74 21.18 82.69 -36.98
N ARG A 75 22.28 83.21 -37.56
CA ARG A 75 23.53 82.48 -37.81
C ARG A 75 24.33 82.31 -36.49
N PRO A 76 24.58 81.07 -36.04
CA PRO A 76 25.32 80.83 -34.80
C PRO A 76 26.84 81.01 -34.98
N SER A 77 27.51 81.45 -33.91
CA SER A 77 28.96 81.64 -33.81
C SER A 77 29.75 80.31 -33.93
N PRO A 78 30.93 80.28 -34.54
CA PRO A 78 31.72 79.06 -34.79
C PRO A 78 32.18 78.32 -33.51
N ILE A 79 32.33 78.99 -32.37
CA ILE A 79 32.65 78.34 -31.07
C ILE A 79 31.43 77.57 -30.53
N SER A 80 30.22 78.03 -30.85
CA SER A 80 28.96 77.35 -30.50
C SER A 80 28.78 76.06 -31.30
N GLN A 81 29.24 76.03 -32.56
CA GLN A 81 29.14 74.83 -33.41
C GLN A 81 29.95 73.65 -32.89
N ASN A 82 31.20 73.85 -32.44
CA ASN A 82 32.02 72.76 -31.91
C ASN A 82 31.45 72.17 -30.61
N ASN A 83 30.96 73.01 -29.69
CA ASN A 83 30.31 72.55 -28.46
C ASN A 83 29.00 71.80 -28.75
N HIS A 84 28.23 72.26 -29.75
CA HIS A 84 27.02 71.58 -30.16
C HIS A 84 27.31 70.19 -30.75
N GLN A 85 28.33 70.07 -31.61
CA GLN A 85 28.73 68.80 -32.21
C GLN A 85 29.23 67.78 -31.17
N LEU A 86 29.99 68.23 -30.17
CA LEU A 86 30.49 67.38 -29.09
C LEU A 86 29.35 66.91 -28.17
N ASN A 87 28.36 67.76 -27.93
CA ASN A 87 27.16 67.43 -27.17
C ASN A 87 26.27 66.40 -27.91
N LEU A 88 26.13 66.54 -29.24
CA LEU A 88 25.45 65.55 -30.08
C LEU A 88 26.14 64.18 -30.01
N GLN A 89 27.48 64.13 -30.11
CA GLN A 89 28.22 62.86 -29.98
C GLN A 89 28.02 62.21 -28.61
N LEU A 90 28.07 62.99 -27.53
CA LEU A 90 27.81 62.48 -26.17
C LEU A 90 26.37 61.95 -26.02
N GLN A 91 25.39 62.62 -26.62
CA GLN A 91 24.02 62.11 -26.65
C GLN A 91 23.92 60.79 -27.42
N THR A 92 24.57 60.67 -28.57
CA THR A 92 24.62 59.40 -29.33
C THR A 92 25.24 58.27 -28.50
N ILE A 93 26.35 58.53 -27.80
CA ILE A 93 26.99 57.53 -26.92
C ILE A 93 26.06 57.14 -25.77
N ARG A 94 25.35 58.09 -25.16
CA ARG A 94 24.38 57.83 -24.07
C ARG A 94 23.20 57.00 -24.54
N VAL A 95 22.66 57.29 -25.73
CA VAL A 95 21.58 56.50 -26.33
C VAL A 95 22.08 55.09 -26.62
N PHE A 96 23.25 54.95 -27.25
CA PHE A 96 23.82 53.63 -27.56
C PHE A 96 24.12 52.80 -26.30
N THR A 97 24.65 53.42 -25.25
CA THR A 97 24.91 52.72 -23.97
C THR A 97 23.61 52.30 -23.28
N TYR A 98 22.58 53.13 -23.31
CA TYR A 98 21.25 52.77 -22.81
C TYR A 98 20.63 51.61 -23.61
N GLU A 99 20.66 51.68 -24.94
CA GLU A 99 20.15 50.63 -25.82
C GLU A 99 20.89 49.31 -25.59
N LYS A 100 22.22 49.34 -25.49
CA LYS A 100 23.03 48.16 -25.18
C LYS A 100 22.61 47.53 -23.84
N ASN A 101 22.50 48.34 -22.78
CA ASN A 101 22.08 47.85 -21.46
C ASN A 101 20.65 47.27 -21.50
N SER A 102 19.74 47.90 -22.24
CA SER A 102 18.38 47.39 -22.44
C SER A 102 18.35 46.07 -23.19
N VAL A 103 19.21 45.87 -24.19
CA VAL A 103 19.34 44.61 -24.92
C VAL A 103 19.92 43.52 -24.02
N ASP A 104 20.92 43.84 -23.19
CA ASP A 104 21.50 42.90 -22.24
C ASP A 104 20.48 42.46 -21.17
N ASP A 105 19.66 43.38 -20.65
CA ASP A 105 18.56 43.05 -19.74
C ASP A 105 17.52 42.14 -20.41
N LEU A 106 17.09 42.44 -21.64
CA LEU A 106 16.18 41.59 -22.40
C LEU A 106 16.77 40.20 -22.65
N ARG A 107 18.07 40.10 -22.89
CA ARG A 107 18.77 38.82 -23.06
C ARG A 107 18.78 38.01 -21.78
N GLN A 108 19.02 38.64 -20.63
CA GLN A 108 18.95 37.99 -19.32
C GLN A 108 17.52 37.54 -18.99
N GLN A 109 16.51 38.37 -19.27
CA GLN A 109 15.11 38.00 -19.10
C GLN A 109 14.74 36.80 -19.99
N LEU A 110 15.16 36.80 -21.25
CA LEU A 110 14.93 35.68 -22.17
C LEU A 110 15.60 34.39 -21.68
N GLN A 111 16.83 34.48 -21.14
CA GLN A 111 17.52 33.32 -20.57
C GLN A 111 16.80 32.79 -19.34
N LYS A 112 16.31 33.68 -18.46
CA LYS A 112 15.51 33.30 -17.29
C LYS A 112 14.22 32.58 -17.69
N VAL A 113 13.49 33.10 -18.68
CA VAL A 113 12.27 32.45 -19.20
C VAL A 113 12.59 31.08 -19.80
N LYS A 114 13.70 30.96 -20.55
CA LYS A 114 14.14 29.66 -21.09
C LYS A 114 14.44 28.65 -19.98
N SER A 115 15.14 29.06 -18.92
CA SER A 115 15.42 28.20 -17.77
C SER A 115 14.14 27.75 -17.07
N MET A 116 13.20 28.67 -16.83
CA MET A 116 11.89 28.33 -16.24
C MET A 116 11.10 27.34 -17.10
N HIS A 117 11.12 27.49 -18.42
CA HIS A 117 10.41 26.58 -19.31
C HIS A 117 11.03 25.18 -19.35
N ILE A 118 12.37 25.09 -19.27
CA ILE A 118 13.06 23.79 -19.13
C ILE A 118 12.67 23.14 -17.81
N GLU A 119 12.68 23.88 -16.70
CA GLU A 119 12.27 23.38 -15.39
C GLU A 119 10.81 22.88 -15.42
N GLU A 120 9.88 23.66 -15.98
CA GLU A 120 8.49 23.27 -16.17
C GLU A 120 8.33 22.01 -17.05
N ALA A 121 9.12 21.89 -18.13
CA ALA A 121 9.11 20.70 -18.95
C ALA A 121 9.61 19.47 -18.17
N THR A 122 10.64 19.61 -17.34
CA THR A 122 11.15 18.51 -16.51
C THR A 122 10.18 18.09 -15.40
N THR A 123 9.45 19.03 -14.80
CA THR A 123 8.43 18.69 -13.80
C THR A 123 7.22 18.04 -14.46
N HIS A 124 6.84 18.46 -15.67
CA HIS A 124 5.78 17.82 -16.44
C HIS A 124 6.14 16.38 -16.84
N THR A 125 7.37 16.11 -17.28
CA THR A 125 7.79 14.73 -17.60
C THR A 125 7.85 13.84 -16.36
N ALA A 126 8.33 14.36 -15.22
CA ALA A 126 8.34 13.63 -13.95
C ALA A 126 6.92 13.26 -13.48
N THR A 127 5.99 14.23 -13.47
CA THR A 127 4.59 13.99 -13.09
C THR A 127 3.88 13.04 -14.06
N GLN A 128 4.21 13.08 -15.35
CA GLN A 128 3.69 12.13 -16.33
C GLN A 128 4.19 10.70 -16.06
N GLN A 129 5.44 10.54 -15.64
CA GLN A 129 5.99 9.24 -15.25
C GLN A 129 5.35 8.72 -13.96
N GLU A 130 5.11 9.56 -12.96
CA GLU A 130 4.38 9.15 -11.75
C GLU A 130 2.93 8.73 -12.08
N LEU A 131 2.28 9.44 -13.00
CA LEU A 131 0.92 9.11 -13.45
C LEU A 131 0.87 7.76 -14.18
N THR A 132 1.88 7.40 -14.99
CA THR A 132 1.93 6.08 -15.61
C THR A 132 2.16 4.98 -14.59
N VAL A 133 3.09 5.18 -13.64
CA VAL A 133 3.35 4.23 -12.55
C VAL A 133 2.09 3.99 -11.72
N THR A 134 1.43 5.05 -11.25
CA THR A 134 0.19 4.94 -10.46
C THR A 134 -0.93 4.23 -11.23
N LYS A 135 -1.08 4.48 -12.54
CA LYS A 135 -2.03 3.77 -13.40
C LYS A 135 -1.75 2.27 -13.47
N THR A 136 -0.49 1.87 -13.63
CA THR A 136 -0.11 0.44 -13.65
C THR A 136 -0.35 -0.25 -12.31
N VAL A 137 -0.04 0.43 -11.19
CA VAL A 137 -0.31 -0.09 -9.84
C VAL A 137 -1.81 -0.29 -9.61
N LEU A 138 -2.64 0.67 -10.04
CA LEU A 138 -4.10 0.56 -9.92
C LEU A 138 -4.65 -0.61 -10.73
N GLN A 139 -4.17 -0.80 -11.97
CA GLN A 139 -4.57 -1.93 -12.81
C GLN A 139 -4.19 -3.27 -12.16
N HIS A 140 -2.95 -3.40 -11.66
CA HIS A 140 -2.52 -4.60 -10.96
C HIS A 140 -3.37 -4.86 -9.69
N ALA A 141 -3.76 -3.81 -8.96
CA ALA A 141 -4.63 -3.95 -7.80
C ALA A 141 -6.04 -4.45 -8.19
N GLN A 142 -6.59 -3.96 -9.31
CA GLN A 142 -7.87 -4.41 -9.85
C GLN A 142 -7.81 -5.89 -10.25
N GLU A 143 -6.76 -6.32 -10.95
CA GLU A 143 -6.55 -7.72 -11.34
C GLU A 143 -6.45 -8.64 -10.12
N ARG A 144 -5.69 -8.24 -9.09
CA ARG A 144 -5.63 -8.97 -7.81
C ARG A 144 -7.00 -9.09 -7.15
N ASN A 145 -7.80 -8.03 -7.16
CA ASN A 145 -9.14 -8.05 -6.58
C ASN A 145 -10.07 -9.04 -7.30
N VAL A 146 -10.00 -9.12 -8.63
CA VAL A 146 -10.77 -10.11 -9.39
C VAL A 146 -10.37 -11.54 -9.00
N VAL A 147 -9.07 -11.82 -8.86
CA VAL A 147 -8.57 -13.14 -8.43
C VAL A 147 -9.04 -13.46 -7.00
N LEU A 148 -8.92 -12.51 -6.08
CA LEU A 148 -9.38 -12.69 -4.70
C LEU A 148 -10.89 -12.92 -4.63
N SER A 149 -11.68 -12.19 -5.42
CA SER A 149 -13.13 -12.40 -5.51
C SER A 149 -13.48 -13.82 -5.97
N LYS A 150 -12.79 -14.34 -6.99
CA LYS A 150 -12.99 -15.73 -7.45
C LYS A 150 -12.63 -16.75 -6.38
N ARG A 151 -11.49 -16.57 -5.69
CA ARG A 151 -11.06 -17.45 -4.58
C ARG A 151 -12.04 -17.42 -3.41
N ASN A 152 -12.51 -16.23 -3.03
CA ASN A 152 -13.50 -16.07 -1.97
C ASN A 152 -14.81 -16.78 -2.33
N HIS A 153 -15.28 -16.64 -3.56
CA HIS A 153 -16.46 -17.37 -4.02
C HIS A 153 -16.27 -18.89 -3.94
N ALA A 154 -15.13 -19.42 -4.39
CA ALA A 154 -14.82 -20.85 -4.27
C ALA A 154 -14.81 -21.32 -2.81
N LEU A 155 -14.19 -20.56 -1.90
CA LEU A 155 -14.19 -20.87 -0.46
C LEU A 155 -15.61 -20.88 0.14
N VAL A 156 -16.44 -19.91 -0.21
CA VAL A 156 -17.85 -19.87 0.20
C VAL A 156 -18.58 -21.13 -0.26
N MET A 157 -18.37 -21.55 -1.51
CA MET A 157 -18.96 -22.78 -2.05
C MET A 157 -18.47 -24.04 -1.32
N HIS A 158 -17.20 -24.11 -0.96
CA HIS A 158 -16.66 -25.23 -0.17
C HIS A 158 -17.26 -25.29 1.23
N VAL A 159 -17.30 -24.15 1.94
CA VAL A 159 -17.89 -24.06 3.29
C VAL A 159 -19.36 -24.44 3.27
N ALA A 160 -20.12 -23.98 2.27
CA ALA A 160 -21.54 -24.34 2.12
C ALA A 160 -21.75 -25.84 1.84
N ARG A 161 -20.83 -26.50 1.13
CA ARG A 161 -20.93 -27.93 0.77
C ARG A 161 -20.42 -28.87 1.87
N ALA A 162 -19.49 -28.43 2.70
CA ALA A 162 -18.83 -29.27 3.71
C ALA A 162 -19.80 -30.00 4.67
N PRO A 163 -20.88 -29.37 5.20
CA PRO A 163 -21.83 -30.07 6.07
C PRO A 163 -22.56 -31.22 5.36
N LYS A 164 -22.97 -31.00 4.10
CA LYS A 164 -23.65 -32.02 3.29
C LYS A 164 -22.71 -33.19 2.97
N GLN A 165 -21.47 -32.89 2.60
CA GLN A 165 -20.45 -33.92 2.35
C GLN A 165 -20.16 -34.73 3.62
N LYS A 166 -20.05 -34.07 4.78
CA LYS A 166 -19.87 -34.74 6.07
C LYS A 166 -21.07 -35.62 6.44
N ALA A 167 -22.30 -35.13 6.26
CA ALA A 167 -23.51 -35.90 6.52
C ALA A 167 -23.58 -37.16 5.64
N HIS A 168 -23.30 -37.01 4.34
CA HIS A 168 -23.28 -38.13 3.40
C HIS A 168 -22.17 -39.15 3.72
N ALA A 169 -20.98 -38.69 4.12
CA ALA A 169 -19.90 -39.58 4.57
C ALA A 169 -20.28 -40.37 5.84
N VAL A 170 -20.94 -39.72 6.81
CA VAL A 170 -21.45 -40.38 8.02
C VAL A 170 -22.54 -41.40 7.67
N GLN A 171 -23.46 -41.06 6.77
CA GLN A 171 -24.50 -41.96 6.31
C GLN A 171 -23.92 -43.21 5.64
N ARG A 172 -23.00 -43.06 4.70
CA ARG A 172 -22.31 -44.20 4.06
C ARG A 172 -21.55 -45.06 5.07
N ALA A 173 -20.89 -44.44 6.05
CA ALA A 173 -20.19 -45.18 7.10
C ALA A 173 -21.17 -45.99 7.96
N LEU A 174 -22.35 -45.44 8.25
CA LEU A 174 -23.41 -46.11 9.00
C LEU A 174 -24.02 -47.27 8.20
N GLU A 175 -24.31 -47.08 6.91
CA GLU A 175 -24.79 -48.14 6.02
C GLU A 175 -23.79 -49.32 5.96
N LYS A 176 -22.50 -49.02 5.78
CA LYS A 176 -21.43 -50.03 5.78
C LYS A 176 -21.29 -50.74 7.13
N ALA A 177 -21.49 -50.02 8.24
CA ALA A 177 -21.47 -50.61 9.57
C ALA A 177 -22.66 -51.57 9.77
N ILE A 178 -23.87 -51.19 9.34
CA ILE A 178 -25.06 -52.04 9.40
C ILE A 178 -24.85 -53.31 8.57
N GLU A 179 -24.31 -53.19 7.36
CA GLU A 179 -24.01 -54.34 6.49
C GLU A 179 -23.02 -55.30 7.15
N LYS A 180 -21.96 -54.77 7.78
CA LYS A 180 -20.98 -55.59 8.52
C LYS A 180 -21.60 -56.29 9.72
N VAL A 181 -22.50 -55.64 10.46
CA VAL A 181 -23.22 -56.24 11.59
C VAL A 181 -24.10 -57.39 11.14
N LYS A 182 -24.84 -57.21 10.02
CA LYS A 182 -25.63 -58.30 9.42
C LYS A 182 -24.76 -59.50 9.06
N ALA A 183 -23.53 -59.28 8.59
CA ALA A 183 -22.61 -60.33 8.19
C ALA A 183 -21.91 -61.08 9.34
N THR A 184 -21.71 -60.46 10.51
CA THR A 184 -20.84 -61.00 11.59
C THR A 184 -21.57 -61.63 12.78
N GLY A 185 -22.91 -61.64 12.76
CA GLY A 185 -23.75 -62.26 13.78
C GLY A 185 -23.83 -61.46 15.10
N PRO A 186 -24.84 -61.72 15.95
CA PRO A 186 -25.18 -60.84 17.08
C PRO A 186 -24.12 -60.73 18.20
N GLY A 187 -23.24 -61.72 18.35
CA GLY A 187 -22.27 -61.78 19.46
C GLY A 187 -21.06 -60.87 19.30
N THR A 188 -20.56 -60.66 18.07
CA THR A 188 -19.32 -59.91 17.82
C THR A 188 -19.51 -58.38 17.79
N TRP A 189 -20.76 -57.92 17.67
CA TRP A 189 -21.12 -56.51 17.64
C TRP A 189 -20.91 -55.82 19.00
N TYR A 190 -21.24 -56.50 20.10
CA TYR A 190 -21.11 -55.94 21.44
C TYR A 190 -19.65 -55.66 21.78
N ASP A 191 -18.75 -56.62 21.52
CA ASP A 191 -17.31 -56.47 21.74
C ASP A 191 -16.72 -55.33 20.92
N GLN A 192 -17.12 -55.21 19.64
CA GLN A 192 -16.69 -54.09 18.79
C GLN A 192 -17.17 -52.72 19.33
N LEU A 193 -18.38 -52.66 19.90
CA LEU A 193 -18.94 -51.44 20.51
C LEU A 193 -18.16 -51.03 21.77
N VAL A 194 -17.81 -52.00 22.62
CA VAL A 194 -17.01 -51.77 23.83
C VAL A 194 -15.62 -51.27 23.46
N VAL A 195 -14.95 -51.92 22.49
CA VAL A 195 -13.64 -51.49 21.99
C VAL A 195 -13.71 -50.08 21.39
N ALA A 196 -14.73 -49.78 20.57
CA ALA A 196 -14.92 -48.45 19.98
C ALA A 196 -15.13 -47.35 21.04
N LYS A 197 -15.89 -47.65 22.10
CA LYS A 197 -16.12 -46.73 23.22
C LYS A 197 -14.84 -46.48 24.01
N GLU A 198 -14.04 -47.50 24.27
CA GLU A 198 -12.76 -47.35 24.96
C GLU A 198 -11.74 -46.58 24.10
N HIS A 199 -11.68 -46.85 22.79
CA HIS A 199 -10.86 -46.08 21.85
C HIS A 199 -11.26 -44.59 21.82
N LYS A 200 -12.57 -44.29 21.81
CA LYS A 200 -13.05 -42.90 21.88
C LYS A 200 -12.64 -42.23 23.19
N LYS A 201 -12.78 -42.92 24.32
CA LYS A 201 -12.37 -42.44 25.64
C LYS A 201 -10.86 -42.18 25.69
N ASN A 202 -10.04 -43.09 25.15
CA ASN A 202 -8.59 -42.95 25.09
C ASN A 202 -8.16 -41.80 24.18
N ARG A 203 -8.77 -41.64 23.00
CA ARG A 203 -8.52 -40.45 22.14
C ARG A 203 -8.91 -39.14 22.83
N CYS A 204 -10.02 -39.11 23.57
CA CYS A 204 -10.40 -37.92 24.34
C CYS A 204 -9.43 -37.62 25.49
N LYS A 205 -8.87 -38.65 26.15
CA LYS A 205 -7.80 -38.47 27.14
C LYS A 205 -6.52 -37.96 26.49
N GLN A 206 -6.11 -38.55 25.38
CA GLN A 206 -4.94 -38.13 24.62
C GLN A 206 -5.05 -36.67 24.17
N ALA A 207 -6.15 -36.28 23.53
CA ALA A 207 -6.37 -34.90 23.11
C ALA A 207 -6.35 -33.89 24.27
N LYS A 208 -6.78 -34.29 25.48
CA LYS A 208 -6.66 -33.44 26.67
C LYS A 208 -5.21 -33.31 27.13
N ASN A 209 -4.43 -34.39 27.09
CA ASN A 209 -3.01 -34.36 27.41
C ASN A 209 -2.24 -33.52 26.37
N ASP A 210 -2.47 -33.75 25.08
CA ASP A 210 -1.86 -32.99 23.99
C ASP A 210 -2.17 -31.49 24.11
N ALA A 211 -3.39 -31.14 24.50
CA ALA A 211 -3.77 -29.73 24.72
C ALA A 211 -3.08 -29.11 25.95
N VAL A 212 -2.75 -29.90 26.98
CA VAL A 212 -1.94 -29.45 28.11
C VAL A 212 -0.49 -29.28 27.69
N ASP A 213 0.06 -30.24 26.95
CA ASP A 213 1.44 -30.20 26.46
C ASP A 213 1.66 -29.03 25.50
N ALA A 214 0.71 -28.77 24.59
CA ALA A 214 0.72 -27.61 23.71
C ALA A 214 0.70 -26.28 24.48
N LYS A 215 -0.07 -26.20 25.58
CA LYS A 215 -0.06 -25.03 26.47
C LYS A 215 1.29 -24.86 27.15
N VAL A 216 1.95 -25.95 27.57
CA VAL A 216 3.29 -25.88 28.17
C VAL A 216 4.33 -25.45 27.15
N ALA A 217 4.28 -25.97 25.93
CA ALA A 217 5.19 -25.60 24.83
C ALA A 217 5.06 -24.12 24.41
N ALA A 218 3.85 -23.56 24.47
CA ALA A 218 3.61 -22.15 24.13
C ALA A 218 4.04 -21.15 25.22
N ILE A 219 4.45 -21.61 26.41
CA ILE A 219 4.86 -20.72 27.49
C ILE A 219 6.25 -20.16 27.22
N VAL A 220 6.36 -18.84 27.26
CA VAL A 220 7.65 -18.15 27.34
C VAL A 220 8.18 -18.28 28.77
N PRO A 221 9.34 -18.93 28.99
CA PRO A 221 9.93 -19.08 30.32
C PRO A 221 10.26 -17.72 30.91
N ARG A 222 9.87 -17.49 32.17
CA ARG A 222 10.24 -16.27 32.88
C ARG A 222 11.44 -16.57 33.77
N LEU A 223 12.61 -16.06 33.37
CA LEU A 223 13.89 -16.35 34.02
C LEU A 223 14.26 -15.33 35.11
N GLU A 224 13.43 -14.30 35.31
CA GLU A 224 13.65 -13.26 36.32
C GLU A 224 13.04 -13.64 37.66
N VAL A 225 13.90 -13.85 38.67
CA VAL A 225 13.49 -14.21 40.03
C VAL A 225 12.57 -13.15 40.67
N ALA A 226 12.83 -11.87 40.40
CA ALA A 226 12.04 -10.75 40.95
C ALA A 226 10.57 -10.72 40.46
N ALA A 227 10.28 -11.33 39.31
CA ALA A 227 8.93 -11.36 38.75
C ALA A 227 8.05 -12.48 39.32
N ILE A 228 8.65 -13.50 39.95
CA ILE A 228 7.96 -14.72 40.40
C ILE A 228 6.87 -14.45 41.47
N PRO A 229 7.08 -13.60 42.50
CA PRO A 229 6.07 -13.39 43.54
C PRO A 229 4.75 -12.81 43.01
N LYS A 230 4.83 -12.04 41.91
CA LYS A 230 3.69 -11.39 41.25
C LYS A 230 2.84 -12.36 40.42
N MET A 231 3.30 -13.57 40.18
CA MET A 231 2.60 -14.56 39.34
C MET A 231 1.41 -15.20 40.08
N THR A 232 0.42 -15.64 39.31
CA THR A 232 -0.70 -16.43 39.84
C THR A 232 -0.26 -17.87 40.10
N VAL A 233 -0.94 -18.59 41.01
CA VAL A 233 -0.63 -19.99 41.33
C VAL A 233 -0.67 -20.88 40.09
N ALA A 234 -1.60 -20.63 39.16
CA ALA A 234 -1.70 -21.35 37.90
C ALA A 234 -0.47 -21.12 37.00
N GLN A 235 -0.03 -19.86 36.85
CA GLN A 235 1.17 -19.54 36.08
C GLN A 235 2.44 -20.15 36.69
N ILE A 236 2.58 -20.11 38.02
CA ILE A 236 3.71 -20.73 38.72
C ILE A 236 3.71 -22.25 38.49
N THR A 237 2.53 -22.88 38.57
CA THR A 237 2.39 -24.34 38.35
C THR A 237 2.76 -24.72 36.92
N LEU A 238 2.37 -23.92 35.93
CA LEU A 238 2.73 -24.13 34.53
C LEU A 238 4.24 -23.94 34.26
N GLN A 239 4.87 -22.91 34.85
CA GLN A 239 6.32 -22.72 34.74
C GLN A 239 7.11 -23.85 35.41
N LEU A 240 6.66 -24.31 36.58
CA LEU A 240 7.26 -25.49 37.23
C LEU A 240 7.15 -26.73 36.35
N GLN A 241 6.01 -26.95 35.68
CA GLN A 241 5.84 -28.03 34.72
C GLN A 241 6.80 -27.88 33.53
N TRP A 242 6.96 -26.67 32.98
CA TRP A 242 7.95 -26.38 31.95
C TRP A 242 9.37 -26.73 32.41
N HIS A 243 9.78 -26.26 33.60
CA HIS A 243 11.12 -26.55 34.14
C HIS A 243 11.37 -28.04 34.37
N ARG A 244 10.36 -28.84 34.76
CA ARG A 244 10.51 -30.30 34.91
C ARG A 244 10.89 -31.02 33.61
N HIS A 245 10.52 -30.48 32.45
CA HIS A 245 10.97 -31.05 31.17
C HIS A 245 12.48 -30.94 30.99
N PHE A 246 13.12 -29.93 31.60
CA PHE A 246 14.55 -29.67 31.50
C PHE A 246 15.34 -30.12 32.73
N ASP A 247 14.70 -30.20 33.89
CA ASP A 247 15.33 -30.57 35.15
C ASP A 247 14.44 -31.54 35.96
N PRO A 248 14.73 -32.85 35.90
CA PRO A 248 14.00 -33.87 36.66
C PRO A 248 14.10 -33.70 38.18
N LYS A 249 15.02 -32.87 38.69
CA LYS A 249 15.16 -32.61 40.13
C LYS A 249 14.08 -31.67 40.67
N VAL A 250 13.30 -31.02 39.80
CA VAL A 250 12.20 -30.15 40.22
C VAL A 250 11.05 -31.04 40.74
N PRO A 251 10.70 -31.00 42.04
CA PRO A 251 9.72 -31.91 42.62
C PRO A 251 8.34 -31.77 41.97
N PRO A 252 7.52 -32.84 41.90
CA PRO A 252 6.16 -32.78 41.37
C PRO A 252 5.24 -31.89 42.22
N ASN A 253 4.12 -31.44 41.61
CA ASN A 253 3.20 -30.50 42.27
C ASN A 253 2.57 -31.07 43.56
N SER A 254 2.49 -32.40 43.67
CA SER A 254 2.03 -33.12 44.85
C SER A 254 2.97 -32.95 46.05
N GLU A 255 4.26 -32.71 45.84
CA GLU A 255 5.29 -32.63 46.90
C GLU A 255 5.58 -31.19 47.36
N ILE A 256 5.35 -30.20 46.51
CA ILE A 256 5.68 -28.78 46.78
C ILE A 256 4.71 -28.13 47.81
N GLY A 257 3.67 -28.85 48.21
CA GLY A 257 2.62 -28.36 49.11
C GLY A 257 1.58 -27.47 48.41
N ILE A 258 0.44 -27.30 49.06
CA ILE A 258 -0.73 -26.59 48.49
C ILE A 258 -0.52 -25.07 48.48
N LEU A 259 0.33 -24.55 49.37
CA LEU A 259 0.52 -23.12 49.59
C LEU A 259 1.34 -22.44 48.48
N LYS A 260 0.94 -21.23 48.08
CA LYS A 260 1.64 -20.41 47.06
C LYS A 260 3.12 -20.22 47.40
N ALA A 261 3.45 -19.99 48.67
CA ALA A 261 4.82 -19.75 49.12
C ALA A 261 5.78 -20.92 48.81
N GLY A 262 5.32 -22.17 48.97
CA GLY A 262 6.10 -23.36 48.61
C GLY A 262 6.39 -23.41 47.11
N LYS A 263 5.37 -23.14 46.28
CA LYS A 263 5.49 -23.09 44.82
C LYS A 263 6.41 -21.97 44.32
N VAL A 264 6.36 -20.80 44.95
CA VAL A 264 7.27 -19.69 44.66
C VAL A 264 8.71 -20.11 44.95
N LYS A 265 9.00 -20.66 46.14
CA LYS A 265 10.34 -21.14 46.51
C LYS A 265 10.86 -22.22 45.56
N ALA A 266 10.00 -23.17 45.19
CA ALA A 266 10.37 -24.23 44.24
C ALA A 266 10.70 -23.67 42.85
N LEU A 267 9.93 -22.69 42.37
CA LEU A 267 10.18 -22.06 41.06
C LEU A 267 11.44 -21.20 41.10
N GLU A 268 11.68 -20.45 42.17
CA GLU A 268 12.92 -19.69 42.35
C GLU A 268 14.16 -20.61 42.33
N ALA A 269 14.09 -21.76 42.99
CA ALA A 269 15.17 -22.75 42.97
C ALA A 269 15.39 -23.32 41.56
N ALA A 270 14.30 -23.67 40.85
CA ALA A 270 14.36 -24.19 39.48
C ALA A 270 14.95 -23.17 38.50
N VAL A 271 14.53 -21.89 38.58
CA VAL A 271 15.06 -20.79 37.75
C VAL A 271 16.53 -20.55 38.04
N LYS A 272 16.95 -20.53 39.31
CA LYS A 272 18.37 -20.40 39.68
C LYS A 272 19.21 -21.56 39.13
N HIS A 273 18.70 -22.79 39.23
CA HIS A 273 19.38 -23.96 38.70
C HIS A 273 19.50 -23.92 37.17
N TYR A 274 18.43 -23.54 36.47
CA TYR A 274 18.41 -23.33 35.03
C TYR A 274 19.41 -22.25 34.59
N ASN A 275 19.37 -21.06 35.21
CA ASN A 275 20.27 -19.95 34.89
C ASN A 275 21.74 -20.25 35.20
N SER A 276 22.03 -21.18 36.11
CA SER A 276 23.40 -21.62 36.39
C SER A 276 24.01 -22.51 35.29
N GLY A 277 23.24 -22.89 34.26
CA GLY A 277 23.67 -23.81 33.20
C GLY A 277 23.86 -25.26 33.66
N LYS A 278 23.53 -25.57 34.93
CA LYS A 278 23.61 -26.92 35.49
C LYS A 278 22.43 -27.81 35.12
N ALA A 279 21.33 -27.21 34.65
CA ALA A 279 20.20 -27.95 34.10
C ALA A 279 20.63 -28.58 32.76
N ARG A 280 20.87 -29.90 32.78
CA ARG A 280 21.07 -30.68 31.56
C ARG A 280 19.71 -31.06 31.02
N LEU A 281 19.46 -30.75 29.75
CA LEU A 281 18.31 -31.29 29.01
C LEU A 281 18.18 -32.77 29.32
N CYS A 282 17.00 -33.16 29.80
CA CYS A 282 16.67 -34.56 30.01
C CYS A 282 16.76 -35.27 28.66
N THR A 283 17.86 -35.98 28.41
CA THR A 283 18.10 -36.72 27.15
C THR A 283 17.06 -37.83 26.94
N CYS A 284 16.21 -38.11 27.93
CA CYS A 284 15.09 -39.03 27.81
C CYS A 284 14.00 -38.56 26.84
N VAL A 285 14.00 -37.29 26.43
CA VAL A 285 13.10 -36.73 25.39
C VAL A 285 13.89 -36.36 24.12
N VAL A 286 15.06 -36.98 23.88
CA VAL A 286 15.57 -37.06 22.51
C VAL A 286 14.64 -38.00 21.75
N CYS A 287 13.65 -37.36 21.11
CA CYS A 287 13.04 -37.77 19.87
C CYS A 287 12.87 -39.29 19.68
N LYS A 288 11.81 -39.86 20.26
CA LYS A 288 10.93 -40.69 19.41
C LYS A 288 10.20 -39.77 18.43
N VAL A 289 10.96 -39.02 17.62
CA VAL A 289 10.52 -38.75 16.27
C VAL A 289 10.64 -40.11 15.65
N VAL A 290 9.53 -40.85 15.69
CA VAL A 290 9.36 -41.97 14.79
C VAL A 290 9.58 -41.35 13.43
N GLU A 291 10.74 -41.62 12.84
CA GLU A 291 10.91 -41.57 11.39
C GLU A 291 9.87 -42.55 10.85
N GLU A 292 8.63 -42.08 10.73
CA GLU A 292 7.69 -42.60 9.76
C GLU A 292 8.24 -42.15 8.41
N SER A 293 9.32 -42.84 7.99
CA SER A 293 9.73 -42.99 6.61
C SER A 293 8.62 -43.78 5.90
N GLY A 294 7.46 -43.13 5.76
CA GLY A 294 6.45 -43.48 4.79
C GLY A 294 6.99 -43.13 3.42
N ALA A 295 7.88 -43.97 2.91
CA ALA A 295 8.10 -44.13 1.49
C ALA A 295 6.78 -44.61 0.87
N THR A 296 5.86 -43.68 0.60
CA THR A 296 4.87 -43.90 -0.44
C THR A 296 5.57 -43.59 -1.76
N ASP A 297 6.14 -44.62 -2.35
CA ASP A 297 6.28 -44.74 -3.80
C ASP A 297 4.91 -44.50 -4.42
N LEU A 298 4.64 -43.26 -4.81
CA LEU A 298 3.66 -42.97 -5.86
C LEU A 298 4.38 -43.18 -7.18
N ALA A 299 4.51 -44.47 -7.51
CA ALA A 299 4.79 -44.92 -8.85
C ALA A 299 3.74 -44.31 -9.80
N SER A 300 4.27 -43.68 -10.83
CA SER A 300 3.61 -43.26 -12.04
C SER A 300 2.64 -44.32 -12.59
N GLU A 301 1.38 -43.96 -12.76
CA GLU A 301 0.57 -44.48 -13.86
C GLU A 301 -0.05 -43.31 -14.61
N SER A 302 0.65 -42.95 -15.67
CA SER A 302 0.14 -42.30 -16.85
C SER A 302 -1.05 -43.07 -17.41
N GLN A 303 -2.20 -42.40 -17.57
CA GLN A 303 -3.14 -42.78 -18.62
C GLN A 303 -3.73 -41.53 -19.28
N SER A 304 -3.19 -41.29 -20.48
CA SER A 304 -3.73 -40.48 -21.55
C SER A 304 -5.18 -40.89 -21.86
N GLY A 305 -6.09 -39.93 -21.77
CA GLY A 305 -7.45 -40.02 -22.31
C GLY A 305 -7.70 -38.78 -23.16
N ASP A 306 -7.10 -38.78 -24.35
CA ASP A 306 -7.48 -37.92 -25.46
C ASP A 306 -8.86 -38.40 -25.96
N GLY A 307 -9.84 -37.51 -25.93
CA GLY A 307 -11.24 -37.79 -26.23
C GLY A 307 -11.85 -36.56 -26.87
N SER A 308 -11.41 -36.29 -28.10
CA SER A 308 -12.01 -35.34 -29.02
C SER A 308 -13.32 -35.91 -29.56
N ASP A 309 -14.44 -35.59 -28.92
CA ASP A 309 -15.75 -35.77 -29.54
C ASP A 309 -16.08 -34.52 -30.37
N HIS A 310 -15.84 -34.68 -31.67
CA HIS A 310 -16.50 -33.95 -32.73
C HIS A 310 -17.99 -34.33 -32.72
N ASP A 311 -18.87 -33.38 -32.40
CA ASP A 311 -20.27 -33.47 -32.82
C ASP A 311 -20.58 -32.25 -33.70
N GLU A 312 -20.69 -32.56 -34.98
CA GLU A 312 -21.23 -31.74 -36.05
C GLU A 312 -22.74 -32.01 -36.10
N PHE A 313 -23.57 -31.02 -35.79
CA PHE A 313 -24.92 -30.79 -36.35
C PHE A 313 -25.47 -29.43 -35.88
#